data_AF-A0A1Q4R5P7-F1
#
_entry.id   AF-A0A1Q4R5P7-F1
#
_cell.length_a   1.000
_cell.length_b   1.000
_cell.length_c   1.000
_cell.angle_alpha   90.00
_cell.angle_beta   90.00
_cell.angle_gamma   90.00
#
_symmetry.space_group_name_H-M   'P 1'
#
loop_
_entity.id
_entity.type
_entity.pdbx_description
1 polymer ?
#
loop_
_entity_poly.entity_id
_entity_poly.type
_entity_poly.pdbx_seq_one_letter_code
_entity_poly.pdbx_strand_id
1 'polypeptide(L)'
;MAEIESLNQAKQKLNEESLPLSKRAISYIRICSVVMQILAKDLEEKMPESYSTILSALYSLDIYWWRDCYVDPAGFLQSKNTKVQSLLKPINDFAHQVLR
;
A
#
# COMPACT_ATOMS: atom_id res chain seq x y z
N MET A 1 -12.87 12.95 1.96
CA MET A 1 -12.77 13.77 0.72
C MET A 1 -11.33 14.13 0.39
N ALA A 2 -10.46 14.41 1.37
CA ALA A 2 -9.02 14.58 1.16
C ALA A 2 -8.26 13.24 1.14
N GLU A 3 -8.81 12.24 1.83
CA GLU A 3 -8.26 10.89 2.00
C GLU A 3 -8.31 10.11 0.68
N ILE A 4 -9.45 10.19 -0.02
CA ILE A 4 -9.65 9.60 -1.35
C ILE A 4 -8.71 10.25 -2.36
N GLU A 5 -8.54 11.57 -2.31
CA GLU A 5 -7.57 12.27 -3.15
C GLU A 5 -6.13 11.83 -2.86
N SER A 6 -5.77 11.67 -1.59
CA SER A 6 -4.47 11.15 -1.17
C SER A 6 -4.22 9.73 -1.71
N LEU A 7 -5.23 8.86 -1.69
CA LEU A 7 -5.15 7.52 -2.28
C LEU A 7 -4.98 7.57 -3.80
N ASN A 8 -5.72 8.43 -4.49
CA ASN A 8 -5.57 8.64 -5.93
C ASN A 8 -4.18 9.15 -6.30
N GLN A 9 -3.64 10.13 -5.56
CA GLN A 9 -2.28 10.63 -5.76
C GLN A 9 -1.23 9.56 -5.48
N ALA A 10 -1.41 8.74 -4.43
CA ALA A 10 -0.52 7.61 -4.15
C ALA A 10 -0.52 6.58 -5.29
N LYS A 11 -1.70 6.30 -5.86
CA LYS A 11 -1.86 5.43 -7.02
C LYS A 11 -1.22 6.02 -8.28
N GLN A 12 -1.41 7.31 -8.54
CA GLN A 12 -0.75 8.00 -9.66
C GLN A 12 0.77 7.92 -9.53
N LYS A 13 1.29 8.28 -8.36
CA LYS A 13 2.73 8.20 -8.05
C LYS A 13 3.27 6.78 -8.14
N LEU A 14 2.47 5.78 -7.79
CA LEU A 14 2.85 4.38 -7.96
C LEU A 14 3.06 4.03 -9.43
N ASN A 15 2.39 4.69 -10.37
CA ASN A 15 2.56 4.49 -11.81
C ASN A 15 3.66 5.35 -12.45
N GLU A 16 4.32 6.24 -11.70
CA GLU A 16 5.38 7.13 -12.23
C GLU A 16 6.67 6.35 -12.53
N GLU A 17 6.86 5.89 -13.75
CA GLU A 17 8.05 5.09 -14.14
C GLU A 17 9.38 5.84 -14.00
N SER A 18 9.36 7.17 -13.93
CA SER A 18 10.55 8.01 -13.70
C SER A 18 11.17 7.80 -12.32
N LEU A 19 10.43 7.23 -11.36
CA LEU A 19 10.91 6.96 -10.01
C LEU A 19 11.22 5.46 -9.80
N PRO A 20 12.26 5.13 -9.00
CA PRO A 20 12.52 3.76 -8.59
C PRO A 20 11.31 3.13 -7.90
N LEU A 21 11.02 1.86 -8.21
CA LEU A 21 9.90 1.13 -7.64
C LEU A 21 9.93 1.12 -6.11
N SER A 22 11.11 1.04 -5.49
CA SER A 22 11.28 1.12 -4.04
C SER A 22 10.63 2.37 -3.44
N LYS A 23 10.90 3.55 -4.01
CA LYS A 23 10.37 4.83 -3.53
C LYS A 23 8.86 4.91 -3.72
N ARG A 24 8.37 4.44 -4.87
CA ARG A 24 6.95 4.42 -5.21
C ARG A 24 6.16 3.47 -4.31
N ALA A 25 6.65 2.25 -4.13
CA ALA A 25 6.05 1.22 -3.29
C ALA A 25 5.98 1.64 -1.82
N ILE A 26 7.08 2.18 -1.26
CA ILE A 26 7.10 2.68 0.12
C ILE A 26 6.12 3.85 0.28
N SER A 27 6.10 4.80 -0.67
CA SER A 27 5.17 5.92 -0.64
C SER A 27 3.72 5.46 -0.69
N TYR A 28 3.41 4.48 -1.54
CA TYR A 28 2.07 3.90 -1.67
C TYR A 28 1.61 3.24 -0.37
N ILE A 29 2.41 2.33 0.18
CA ILE A 29 2.12 1.63 1.44
C ILE A 29 1.91 2.64 2.58
N ARG A 30 2.75 3.68 2.64
CA ARG A 30 2.63 4.73 3.66
C ARG A 30 1.29 5.46 3.58
N ILE A 31 0.94 5.98 2.40
CA ILE A 31 -0.29 6.77 2.25
C ILE A 31 -1.51 5.90 2.48
N CYS A 32 -1.56 4.70 1.88
CA CYS A 32 -2.69 3.80 2.08
C CYS A 32 -2.85 3.39 3.55
N SER A 33 -1.76 3.08 4.25
CA SER A 33 -1.82 2.72 5.68
C SER A 33 -2.29 3.88 6.56
N VAL A 34 -1.89 5.12 6.26
CA VAL A 34 -2.34 6.31 7.00
C VAL A 34 -3.82 6.56 6.76
N VAL A 35 -4.26 6.56 5.50
CA VAL A 35 -5.68 6.77 5.15
C VAL A 35 -6.55 5.66 5.74
N MET A 36 -6.08 4.41 5.68
CA MET A 36 -6.76 3.27 6.28
C MET A 36 -6.95 3.43 7.79
N GLN A 37 -5.96 3.93 8.52
CA GLN A 37 -6.11 4.22 9.96
C GLN A 37 -7.06 5.38 10.26
N ILE A 38 -7.15 6.39 9.38
CA ILE A 38 -8.08 7.50 9.53
C ILE A 38 -9.50 6.99 9.34
N LEU A 39 -9.78 6.31 8.21
CA LEU A 39 -11.12 5.85 7.88
C LEU A 39 -11.58 4.67 8.76
N ALA A 40 -10.69 3.78 9.21
CA ALA A 40 -11.05 2.69 10.12
C ALA A 40 -11.53 3.19 11.49
N LYS A 41 -10.97 4.31 11.97
CA LYS A 41 -11.47 4.97 13.20
C LYS A 41 -12.90 5.45 13.04
N ASP A 42 -13.25 5.94 11.85
CA ASP A 42 -14.59 6.46 11.55
C ASP A 42 -15.62 5.33 11.36
N LEU A 43 -15.16 4.10 11.09
CA LEU A 43 -16.01 2.94 10.77
C LEU A 43 -16.17 1.94 11.94
N GLU A 44 -15.55 2.20 13.10
CA GLU A 44 -15.49 1.27 14.26
C GLU A 44 -14.99 -0.14 13.93
N GLU A 45 -14.34 -0.32 12.77
CA GLU A 45 -13.77 -1.58 12.37
C GLU A 45 -12.50 -1.89 13.17
N LYS A 46 -12.15 -3.17 13.26
CA LYS A 46 -10.87 -3.59 13.85
C LYS A 46 -9.75 -2.87 13.11
N MET A 47 -9.07 -1.97 13.82
CA MET A 47 -7.98 -1.17 13.26
C MET A 47 -6.98 -2.08 12.54
N PRO A 48 -6.80 -1.92 11.23
CA PRO A 48 -5.81 -2.69 10.50
C PRO A 48 -4.40 -2.30 10.94
N GLU A 49 -3.44 -3.17 10.67
CA GLU A 49 -2.07 -3.00 11.15
C GLU A 49 -1.49 -1.64 10.76
N SER A 50 -0.71 -1.06 11.68
CA SER A 50 -0.13 0.25 11.46
C SER A 50 0.91 0.23 10.34
N TYR A 51 1.15 1.38 9.69
CA TYR A 51 2.22 1.51 8.68
C TYR A 51 3.57 0.98 9.18
N SER A 52 3.94 1.31 10.43
CA SER A 52 5.20 0.86 11.02
C SER A 52 5.23 -0.66 11.21
N THR A 53 4.11 -1.27 11.57
CA THR A 53 3.98 -2.74 11.68
C THR A 53 4.19 -3.40 10.32
N ILE A 54 3.45 -2.96 9.30
CA ILE A 54 3.53 -3.53 7.95
C ILE A 54 4.94 -3.36 7.37
N LEU A 55 5.51 -2.15 7.50
CA LEU A 55 6.86 -1.89 7.01
C LEU A 55 7.90 -2.73 7.74
N SER A 56 7.78 -2.88 9.06
CA SER A 56 8.69 -3.73 9.83
C SER A 56 8.58 -5.20 9.41
N ALA A 57 7.37 -5.70 9.16
CA ALA A 57 7.14 -7.06 8.68
C ALA A 57 7.77 -7.28 7.30
N LEU A 58 7.59 -6.33 6.38
CA LEU A 58 8.20 -6.38 5.05
C LEU A 58 9.73 -6.39 5.14
N TYR A 59 10.33 -5.47 5.92
CA TYR A 59 11.78 -5.42 6.11
C TYR A 59 12.35 -6.66 6.80
N SER A 60 11.59 -7.28 7.71
CA SER A 60 12.02 -8.51 8.40
C SER A 60 11.98 -9.73 7.50
N LEU A 61 11.08 -9.74 6.50
CA LEU A 61 11.05 -10.79 5.48
C LEU A 61 12.19 -10.65 4.47
N ASP A 62 12.38 -9.44 3.95
CA ASP A 62 13.46 -9.10 3.03
C ASP A 62 13.67 -7.58 3.04
N ILE A 63 14.89 -7.12 3.32
CA ILE A 63 15.24 -5.70 3.26
C ILE A 63 15.08 -5.09 1.87
N TYR A 64 14.98 -5.92 0.82
CA TYR A 64 14.75 -5.55 -0.58
C TYR A 64 13.42 -6.08 -1.13
N TRP A 65 12.42 -6.33 -0.29
CA TRP A 65 11.12 -6.92 -0.64
C TRP A 65 10.45 -6.33 -1.90
N TRP A 66 10.68 -5.04 -2.19
CA TRP A 66 10.13 -4.35 -3.37
C TRP A 66 10.69 -4.85 -4.70
N ARG A 67 11.79 -5.62 -4.71
CA ARG A 67 12.37 -6.19 -5.94
C ARG A 67 11.47 -7.23 -6.58
N ASP A 68 10.70 -7.95 -5.77
CA ASP A 68 9.71 -8.92 -6.23
C ASP A 68 8.35 -8.28 -6.56
N CYS A 69 8.23 -6.96 -6.37
CA CYS A 69 7.01 -6.23 -6.62
C CYS A 69 6.87 -5.76 -8.07
N TYR A 70 5.63 -5.52 -8.47
CA TYR A 70 5.25 -4.90 -9.73
C TYR A 70 3.95 -4.13 -9.56
N VAL A 71 3.63 -3.24 -10.49
CA VAL A 71 2.33 -2.54 -10.52
C VAL A 71 1.45 -3.27 -11.52
N ASP A 72 0.27 -3.69 -11.11
CA ASP A 72 -0.68 -4.36 -12.01
C ASP A 72 -1.39 -3.36 -12.94
N PRO A 73 -2.10 -3.84 -13.99
CA PRO A 73 -2.83 -2.95 -14.89
C PRO A 73 -3.93 -2.11 -14.22
N ALA A 74 -4.41 -2.53 -13.05
CA ALA A 74 -5.38 -1.77 -12.27
C ALA A 74 -4.71 -0.66 -11.43
N GLY A 75 -3.37 -0.59 -11.43
CA GLY A 75 -2.56 0.42 -10.74
C GLY A 75 -2.28 0.10 -9.28
N PHE A 76 -2.32 -1.17 -8.87
CA PHE A 76 -2.04 -1.61 -7.50
C PHE A 76 -0.69 -2.33 -7.40
N LEU A 77 -0.06 -2.22 -6.23
CA LEU A 77 1.24 -2.85 -5.98
C LEU A 77 1.05 -4.33 -5.67
N GLN A 78 1.56 -5.20 -6.52
CA GLN A 78 1.55 -6.66 -6.33
C GLN A 78 2.97 -7.18 -6.08
N SER A 79 3.10 -8.42 -5.62
CA SER A 79 4.37 -9.11 -5.46
C SER A 79 4.30 -10.55 -5.94
N LYS A 80 5.39 -11.02 -6.56
CA LYS A 80 5.58 -12.44 -6.88
C LYS A 80 5.93 -13.27 -5.65
N ASN A 81 6.44 -12.63 -4.59
CA ASN A 81 6.72 -13.27 -3.32
C ASN A 81 5.42 -13.38 -2.52
N THR A 82 4.96 -14.60 -2.26
CA THR A 82 3.66 -14.86 -1.62
C THR A 82 3.55 -14.28 -0.21
N LYS A 83 4.67 -14.23 0.54
CA LYS A 83 4.70 -13.64 1.88
C LYS A 83 4.55 -12.12 1.80
N VAL A 84 5.29 -11.47 0.90
CA VAL A 84 5.13 -10.03 0.64
C VAL A 84 3.71 -9.73 0.15
N GLN A 85 3.19 -10.52 -0.79
CA GLN A 85 1.83 -10.37 -1.31
C GLN A 85 0.77 -10.45 -0.20
N SER A 86 0.93 -11.35 0.77
CA SER A 86 0.01 -11.45 1.91
C SER A 86 -0.02 -10.20 2.78
N LEU A 87 1.11 -9.48 2.90
CA LEU A 87 1.18 -8.20 3.63
C LEU A 87 0.63 -7.02 2.82
N LEU A 88 0.78 -7.05 1.49
CA LEU A 88 0.23 -6.02 0.60
C LEU A 88 -1.28 -6.16 0.40
N LYS A 89 -1.82 -7.38 0.46
CA LYS A 89 -3.21 -7.67 0.12
C LYS A 89 -4.23 -6.82 0.92
N PRO A 90 -4.14 -6.68 2.26
CA PRO A 90 -5.08 -5.85 3.01
C PRO A 90 -5.06 -4.38 2.56
N ILE A 91 -3.88 -3.86 2.22
CA ILE A 91 -3.72 -2.48 1.72
C ILE A 91 -4.41 -2.31 0.37
N ASN A 92 -4.18 -3.26 -0.54
CA ASN A 92 -4.78 -3.23 -1.87
C ASN A 92 -6.29 -3.41 -1.82
N ASP A 93 -6.78 -4.34 -1.01
CA ASP A 93 -8.22 -4.60 -0.84
C ASP A 93 -8.92 -3.33 -0.31
N PHE A 94 -8.34 -2.68 0.69
CA PHE A 94 -8.82 -1.39 1.20
C PHE A 94 -8.80 -0.29 0.13
N ALA A 95 -7.66 -0.07 -0.53
CA ALA A 95 -7.54 0.96 -1.56
C ALA A 95 -8.51 0.70 -2.72
N HIS A 96 -8.76 -0.56 -3.07
CA HIS A 96 -9.71 -0.93 -4.10
C HIS A 96 -11.16 -0.66 -3.68
N GLN A 97 -11.51 -0.91 -2.41
CA GLN A 97 -12.84 -0.59 -1.89
C GLN A 97 -13.13 0.91 -1.89
N VAL A 98 -12.14 1.73 -1.53
CA VAL A 98 -12.31 3.19 -1.40
C VAL A 98 -12.22 3.93 -2.75
N LEU A 99 -11.48 3.40 -3.73
CA LEU A 99 -11.28 4.01 -5.04
C LEU A 99 -12.26 3.50 -6.13
N ARG A 100 -13.28 2.72 -5.76
CA ARG A 100 -14.40 2.35 -6.65
C ARG A 100 -15.39 3.49 -6.77
#